data_AF-A0A3B8HFW3-F1
#
_entry.id   AF-A0A3B8HFW3-F1
#
_cell.length_a   1.000
_cell.length_b   1.000
_cell.length_c   1.000
_cell.angle_alpha   90.00
_cell.angle_beta   90.00
_cell.angle_gamma   90.00
#
_symmetry.space_group_name_H-M   'P 1'
#
loop_
_entity.id
_entity.type
_entity.pdbx_description
1 polymer ?
#
loop_
_entity_poly.entity_id
_entity_poly.type
_entity_poly.pdbx_seq_one_letter_code
_entity_poly.pdbx_strand_id
1 'polypeptide(L)'
;VFLGLQAAVGALIVRAIHRIGGHALTDAYLWVIAGMAAFAEFLGTPFLLTLAVSGVAYLLFKEQRRTWSYVVSAMFLVSVLLAWQMLGSGPLHNISAPQTGAIKTASLPGLFVSGLRSGMLTFGGAYTVIAFLQHDAVEVQAWMTNAQFLDGLALSGTLPAPLIIFATFVGFVAGGGLGALVMTTAIFLPAFGFTLIGHHYLEKAIQSERLHAFLDGVTAAVVGLM
;
A
#
# COMPACT_ATOMS: atom_id res chain seq x y z
N VAL A 1 9.56 -0.18 -27.59
CA VAL A 1 11.01 -0.32 -27.32
C VAL A 1 11.32 -0.75 -25.88
N PHE A 2 10.42 -0.56 -24.89
CA PHE A 2 10.65 -0.94 -23.48
C PHE A 2 9.94 -2.22 -22.96
N LEU A 3 9.49 -3.15 -23.83
CA LEU A 3 8.89 -4.42 -23.39
C LEU A 3 9.84 -5.24 -22.50
N GLY A 4 11.14 -5.22 -22.79
CA GLY A 4 12.15 -5.89 -21.96
C GLY A 4 12.29 -5.29 -20.57
N LEU A 5 12.10 -3.96 -20.43
CA LEU A 5 12.15 -3.27 -19.15
C LEU A 5 10.88 -3.57 -18.32
N GLN A 6 9.70 -3.56 -18.95
CA GLN A 6 8.45 -3.93 -18.28
C GLN A 6 8.47 -5.37 -17.77
N ALA A 7 9.00 -6.31 -18.56
CA ALA A 7 9.19 -7.70 -18.12
C ALA A 7 10.18 -7.80 -16.95
N ALA A 8 11.27 -7.03 -16.97
CA ALA A 8 12.24 -6.99 -15.88
C ALA A 8 11.64 -6.40 -14.59
N VAL A 9 10.83 -5.34 -14.68
CA VAL A 9 10.12 -4.75 -13.53
C VAL A 9 9.09 -5.73 -12.98
N GLY A 10 8.30 -6.38 -13.85
CA GLY A 10 7.35 -7.41 -13.43
C GLY A 10 8.05 -8.57 -12.71
N ALA A 11 9.17 -9.06 -13.26
CA ALA A 11 9.98 -10.10 -12.62
C ALA A 11 10.59 -9.62 -11.29
N LEU A 12 10.97 -8.34 -11.19
CA LEU A 12 11.48 -7.74 -9.96
C LEU A 12 10.38 -7.64 -8.89
N ILE A 13 9.15 -7.26 -9.26
CA ILE A 13 7.99 -7.23 -8.37
C ILE A 13 7.69 -8.65 -7.87
N VAL A 14 7.55 -9.63 -8.77
CA VAL A 14 7.31 -11.03 -8.40
C VAL A 14 8.42 -11.57 -7.48
N ARG A 15 9.69 -11.26 -7.79
CA ARG A 15 10.83 -11.66 -6.95
C ARG A 15 10.82 -10.95 -5.59
N ALA A 16 10.41 -9.68 -5.54
CA ALA A 16 10.27 -8.93 -4.29
C ALA A 16 9.14 -9.53 -3.43
N ILE A 17 7.97 -9.83 -4.02
CA ILE A 17 6.85 -10.48 -3.34
C ILE A 17 7.29 -11.82 -2.76
N HIS A 18 7.93 -12.67 -3.56
CA HIS A 18 8.37 -13.99 -3.08
C HIS A 18 9.43 -13.88 -1.97
N ARG A 19 10.38 -12.94 -2.10
CA ARG A 19 11.43 -12.72 -1.08
C ARG A 19 10.86 -12.17 0.22
N ILE A 20 9.95 -11.19 0.15
CA ILE A 20 9.34 -10.54 1.32
C ILE A 20 8.35 -11.49 1.98
N GLY A 21 7.46 -12.10 1.20
CA GLY A 21 6.49 -13.09 1.69
C GLY A 21 7.14 -14.27 2.39
N GLY A 22 8.24 -14.80 1.85
CA GLY A 22 8.97 -15.91 2.50
C GLY A 22 9.60 -15.55 3.85
N HIS A 23 9.91 -14.27 4.11
CA HIS A 23 10.45 -13.83 5.41
C HIS A 23 9.37 -13.35 6.37
N ALA A 24 8.25 -12.84 5.84
CA ALA A 24 7.15 -12.28 6.63
C ALA A 24 6.07 -13.30 7.01
N LEU A 25 5.82 -14.31 6.15
CA LEU A 25 4.79 -15.32 6.33
C LEU A 25 5.38 -16.60 6.94
N THR A 26 5.62 -16.58 8.25
CA THR A 26 6.22 -17.73 8.96
C THR A 26 5.25 -18.88 9.19
N ASP A 27 3.94 -18.59 9.28
CA ASP A 27 2.89 -19.55 9.60
C ASP A 27 1.96 -19.83 8.41
N ALA A 28 1.45 -21.06 8.33
CA ALA A 28 0.48 -21.47 7.31
C ALA A 28 -0.81 -20.63 7.36
N TYR A 29 -1.19 -20.10 8.53
CA TYR A 29 -2.37 -19.24 8.68
C TYR A 29 -2.16 -17.84 8.08
N LEU A 30 -0.94 -17.30 8.12
CA LEU A 30 -0.61 -16.04 7.46
C LEU A 30 -0.71 -16.17 5.93
N TRP A 31 -0.31 -17.32 5.37
CA TRP A 31 -0.50 -17.62 3.94
C TRP A 31 -1.98 -17.68 3.53
N VAL A 32 -2.85 -18.22 4.40
CA VAL A 32 -4.31 -18.21 4.15
C VAL A 32 -4.86 -16.78 4.17
N ILE A 33 -4.43 -15.95 5.11
CA ILE A 33 -4.80 -14.53 5.16
C ILE A 33 -4.34 -13.80 3.90
N ALA A 34 -3.09 -14.02 3.45
CA ALA A 34 -2.58 -13.44 2.21
C ALA A 34 -3.42 -13.86 1.00
N GLY A 35 -3.77 -15.15 0.88
CA GLY A 35 -4.64 -15.64 -0.18
C GLY A 35 -6.05 -15.06 -0.13
N MET A 36 -6.63 -14.90 1.06
CA MET A 36 -7.92 -14.24 1.23
C MET A 36 -7.87 -12.75 0.91
N ALA A 37 -6.78 -12.06 1.25
CA ALA A 37 -6.59 -10.65 0.91
C ALA A 37 -6.48 -10.45 -0.60
N ALA A 38 -5.71 -11.29 -1.30
CA ALA A 38 -5.61 -11.30 -2.76
C ALA A 38 -6.99 -11.52 -3.41
N PHE A 39 -7.78 -12.46 -2.87
CA PHE A 39 -9.13 -12.71 -3.36
C PHE A 39 -10.08 -11.52 -3.08
N ALA A 40 -9.98 -10.91 -1.90
CA ALA A 40 -10.77 -9.74 -1.54
C ALA A 40 -10.47 -8.54 -2.45
N GLU A 41 -9.22 -8.36 -2.89
CA GLU A 41 -8.86 -7.34 -3.87
C GLU A 41 -9.41 -7.62 -5.27
N PHE A 42 -9.48 -8.90 -5.69
CA PHE A 42 -10.22 -9.27 -6.89
C PHE A 42 -11.71 -8.89 -6.78
N LEU A 43 -12.24 -8.90 -5.56
CA LEU A 43 -13.51 -8.31 -5.19
C LEU A 43 -13.42 -6.80 -4.90
N GLY A 44 -12.52 -6.03 -5.52
CA GLY A 44 -12.55 -4.55 -5.48
C GLY A 44 -12.68 -3.92 -4.09
N THR A 45 -12.24 -4.63 -3.04
CA THR A 45 -12.40 -4.16 -1.66
C THR A 45 -11.39 -3.06 -1.39
N PRO A 46 -11.78 -2.02 -0.61
CA PRO A 46 -10.86 -0.95 -0.31
C PRO A 46 -9.70 -1.51 0.53
N PHE A 47 -8.48 -1.33 0.00
CA PHE A 47 -7.20 -1.76 0.57
C PHE A 47 -7.16 -1.68 2.11
N LEU A 48 -7.51 -0.52 2.66
CA LEU A 48 -7.50 -0.24 4.11
C LEU A 48 -8.35 -1.19 4.94
N LEU A 49 -9.53 -1.58 4.45
CA LEU A 49 -10.39 -2.54 5.16
C LEU A 49 -9.74 -3.92 5.19
N THR A 50 -9.14 -4.34 4.08
CA THR A 50 -8.46 -5.63 3.97
C THR A 50 -7.30 -5.75 4.94
N LEU A 51 -6.48 -4.69 5.11
CA LEU A 51 -5.45 -4.69 6.17
C LEU A 51 -6.03 -4.75 7.57
N ALA A 52 -7.01 -3.90 7.87
CA ALA A 52 -7.56 -3.80 9.21
C ALA A 52 -8.18 -5.14 9.66
N VAL A 53 -8.93 -5.79 8.77
CA VAL A 53 -9.52 -7.10 9.05
C VAL A 53 -8.45 -8.18 9.20
N SER A 54 -7.46 -8.21 8.33
CA SER A 54 -6.40 -9.22 8.38
C SER A 54 -5.59 -9.16 9.67
N GLY A 55 -5.28 -7.95 10.14
CA GLY A 55 -4.63 -7.76 11.43
C GLY A 55 -5.48 -8.23 12.61
N VAL A 56 -6.78 -7.87 12.63
CA VAL A 56 -7.69 -8.32 13.69
C VAL A 56 -7.91 -9.83 13.66
N ALA A 57 -8.05 -10.41 12.46
CA ALA A 57 -8.25 -11.85 12.27
C ALA A 57 -7.06 -12.67 12.80
N TYR A 58 -5.83 -12.20 12.56
CA TYR A 58 -4.63 -12.86 13.09
C TYR A 58 -4.45 -12.65 14.60
N LEU A 59 -4.74 -11.46 15.12
CA LEU A 59 -4.70 -11.20 16.57
C LEU A 59 -5.65 -12.14 17.33
N LEU A 60 -6.88 -12.31 16.84
CA LEU A 60 -7.87 -13.21 17.44
C LEU A 60 -7.50 -14.69 17.31
N PHE A 61 -6.75 -15.06 16.26
CA PHE A 61 -6.19 -16.40 16.11
C PHE A 61 -5.10 -16.68 17.15
N LYS A 62 -4.17 -15.73 17.36
CA LYS A 62 -3.07 -15.87 18.34
C LYS A 62 -3.57 -15.87 19.79
N GLU A 63 -4.64 -15.15 20.11
CA GLU A 63 -5.28 -15.17 21.44
C GLU A 63 -6.12 -16.44 21.73
N GLN A 64 -5.95 -17.51 20.94
CA GLN A 64 -6.66 -18.79 21.09
C GLN A 64 -8.21 -18.70 21.01
N ARG A 65 -8.77 -17.53 20.67
CA ARG A 65 -10.21 -17.34 20.39
C ARG A 65 -10.55 -17.74 18.96
N ARG A 66 -10.22 -18.99 18.62
CA ARG A 66 -10.30 -19.54 17.26
C ARG A 66 -11.68 -19.39 16.62
N THR A 67 -12.76 -19.53 17.38
CA THR A 67 -14.14 -19.30 16.89
C THR A 67 -14.38 -17.86 16.44
N TRP A 68 -13.82 -16.87 17.15
CA TRP A 68 -13.98 -15.45 16.82
C TRP A 68 -13.17 -15.04 15.59
N SER A 69 -12.01 -15.68 15.33
CA SER A 69 -11.24 -15.43 14.11
C SER A 69 -11.99 -15.83 12.84
N TYR A 70 -12.68 -16.97 12.86
CA TYR A 70 -13.53 -17.42 11.75
C TYR A 70 -14.78 -16.54 11.60
N VAL A 71 -15.39 -16.09 12.71
CA VAL A 71 -16.55 -15.19 12.67
C VAL A 71 -16.18 -13.83 12.07
N VAL A 72 -15.07 -13.22 12.47
CA VAL A 72 -14.63 -11.92 11.91
C VAL A 72 -14.26 -12.05 10.44
N SER A 73 -13.59 -13.13 10.04
CA SER A 73 -13.26 -13.40 8.63
C SER A 73 -14.53 -13.65 7.80
N ALA A 74 -15.50 -14.41 8.32
CA ALA A 74 -16.77 -14.65 7.65
C ALA A 74 -17.63 -13.37 7.58
N MET A 75 -17.66 -12.56 8.63
CA MET A 75 -18.35 -11.27 8.62
C MET A 75 -17.72 -10.29 7.64
N PHE A 76 -16.40 -10.31 7.49
CA PHE A 76 -15.72 -9.53 6.45
C PHE A 76 -16.06 -10.04 5.06
N LEU A 77 -15.99 -11.35 4.81
CA LEU A 77 -16.39 -11.91 3.52
C LEU A 77 -17.86 -11.58 3.17
N VAL A 78 -18.75 -11.62 4.16
CA VAL A 78 -20.17 -11.26 3.98
C VAL A 78 -20.34 -9.76 3.76
N SER A 79 -19.66 -8.90 4.52
CA SER A 79 -19.74 -7.44 4.33
C SER A 79 -19.14 -7.01 2.99
N VAL A 80 -18.09 -7.69 2.53
CA VAL A 80 -17.50 -7.54 1.20
C VAL A 80 -18.47 -7.99 0.11
N LEU A 81 -19.10 -9.16 0.26
CA LEU A 81 -20.08 -9.68 -0.69
C LEU A 81 -21.30 -8.77 -0.80
N LEU A 82 -21.76 -8.22 0.33
CA LEU A 82 -22.87 -7.27 0.38
C LEU A 82 -22.49 -5.92 -0.21
N ALA A 83 -21.27 -5.43 0.05
CA ALA A 83 -20.75 -4.22 -0.59
C ALA A 83 -20.64 -4.41 -2.11
N TRP A 84 -20.25 -5.59 -2.59
CA TRP A 84 -20.26 -5.95 -4.02
C TRP A 84 -21.64 -5.90 -4.65
N GLN A 85 -22.64 -6.41 -3.93
CA GLN A 85 -24.02 -6.46 -4.43
C GLN A 85 -24.68 -5.08 -4.44
N MET A 86 -24.33 -4.20 -3.48
CA MET A 86 -24.88 -2.85 -3.35
C MET A 86 -24.15 -1.82 -4.23
N LEU A 87 -22.84 -1.99 -4.40
CA LEU A 87 -22.00 -1.17 -5.25
C LEU A 87 -21.79 -1.92 -6.57
N GLY A 88 -22.81 -1.93 -7.43
CA GLY A 88 -22.82 -2.62 -8.73
C GLY A 88 -21.79 -2.09 -9.74
N SER A 89 -20.51 -2.16 -9.41
CA SER A 89 -19.37 -1.81 -10.25
C SER A 89 -18.18 -2.64 -9.79
N GLY A 90 -18.08 -3.87 -10.29
CA GLY A 90 -16.87 -4.67 -10.14
C GLY A 90 -15.64 -3.98 -10.76
N PRO A 91 -14.42 -4.48 -10.50
CA PRO A 91 -13.15 -3.86 -10.91
C PRO A 91 -12.93 -3.75 -12.43
N LEU A 92 -13.88 -4.21 -13.24
CA LEU A 92 -13.82 -4.14 -14.71
C LEU A 92 -14.28 -2.80 -15.31
N HIS A 93 -14.70 -1.81 -14.52
CA HIS A 93 -15.11 -0.51 -15.07
C HIS A 93 -13.95 0.48 -15.33
N ASN A 94 -12.74 0.20 -14.85
CA ASN A 94 -11.55 1.05 -15.08
C ASN A 94 -10.57 0.50 -16.12
N ILE A 95 -10.99 -0.43 -16.99
CA ILE A 95 -10.27 -0.69 -18.25
C ILE A 95 -10.72 0.34 -19.30
N SER A 96 -10.71 1.62 -18.93
CA SER A 96 -11.20 2.72 -19.75
C SER A 96 -10.04 3.54 -20.27
N ALA A 97 -9.57 3.13 -21.44
CA ALA A 97 -8.75 3.87 -22.40
C ALA A 97 -7.33 4.32 -21.96
N PRO A 98 -6.36 4.39 -22.88
CA PRO A 98 -5.13 5.13 -22.63
C PRO A 98 -5.51 6.56 -22.25
N GLN A 99 -5.23 6.95 -21.00
CA GLN A 99 -5.48 8.29 -20.50
C GLN A 99 -4.58 9.28 -21.25
N THR A 100 -5.07 9.79 -22.36
CA THR A 100 -4.53 10.96 -23.07
C THR A 100 -5.02 12.27 -22.42
N GLY A 101 -5.31 12.23 -21.12
CA GLY A 101 -5.89 13.33 -20.34
C GLY A 101 -4.82 14.34 -19.95
N ALA A 102 -5.14 15.62 -20.12
CA ALA A 102 -4.28 16.74 -19.74
C ALA A 102 -3.73 16.57 -18.31
N ILE A 103 -2.40 16.63 -18.18
CA ILE A 103 -1.70 16.59 -16.90
C ILE A 103 -2.20 17.76 -16.05
N LYS A 104 -2.86 17.46 -14.93
CA LYS A 104 -3.35 18.48 -14.00
C LYS A 104 -2.22 18.86 -13.05
N THR A 105 -1.94 20.16 -12.93
CA THR A 105 -1.09 20.68 -11.86
C THR A 105 -1.76 20.44 -10.51
N ALA A 106 -1.04 19.81 -9.59
CA ALA A 106 -1.57 19.43 -8.29
C ALA A 106 -1.79 20.65 -7.39
N SER A 107 -2.85 20.61 -6.59
CA SER A 107 -3.00 21.55 -5.48
C SER A 107 -2.05 21.16 -4.34
N LEU A 108 -1.36 22.14 -3.75
CA LEU A 108 -0.44 21.92 -2.62
C LEU A 108 -1.08 21.14 -1.45
N PRO A 109 -2.34 21.41 -1.05
CA PRO A 109 -3.01 20.61 -0.03
C PRO A 109 -3.26 19.16 -0.46
N GLY A 110 -3.55 18.93 -1.74
CA GLY A 110 -3.74 17.58 -2.29
C GLY A 110 -2.46 16.74 -2.22
N LEU A 111 -1.31 17.35 -2.54
CA LEU A 111 0.01 16.72 -2.39
C LEU A 111 0.32 16.40 -0.94
N PHE A 112 0.01 17.32 -0.02
CA PHE A 112 0.24 17.09 1.40
C PHE A 112 -0.60 15.91 1.91
N VAL A 113 -1.88 15.83 1.56
CA VAL A 113 -2.75 14.73 1.99
C VAL A 113 -2.32 13.40 1.39
N SER A 114 -1.94 13.36 0.11
CA SER A 114 -1.44 12.14 -0.55
C SER A 114 -0.11 11.68 0.06
N GLY A 115 0.82 12.59 0.30
CA GLY A 115 2.09 12.29 0.97
C GLY A 115 1.89 11.80 2.40
N LEU A 116 1.00 12.44 3.17
CA LEU A 116 0.68 12.05 4.53
C LEU A 116 0.03 10.66 4.57
N ARG A 117 -0.93 10.40 3.67
CA ARG A 117 -1.56 9.09 3.52
C ARG A 117 -0.52 8.03 3.18
N SER A 118 0.33 8.29 2.19
CA SER A 118 1.39 7.36 1.79
C SER A 118 2.34 7.04 2.96
N GLY A 119 2.79 8.08 3.69
CA GLY A 119 3.66 7.93 4.85
C GLY A 119 2.98 7.20 6.04
N MET A 120 1.68 7.42 6.26
CA MET A 120 0.92 6.74 7.31
C MET A 120 0.56 5.29 6.96
N LEU A 121 0.46 4.96 5.67
CA LEU A 121 0.02 3.65 5.18
C LEU A 121 1.16 2.79 4.64
N THR A 122 2.42 3.15 4.93
CA THR A 122 3.61 2.36 4.58
C THR A 122 3.78 1.17 5.53
N PHE A 123 2.82 0.26 5.56
CA PHE A 123 2.98 -1.05 6.21
C PHE A 123 3.61 -2.00 5.18
N GLY A 124 4.69 -2.71 5.52
CA GLY A 124 5.36 -3.64 4.60
C GLY A 124 6.58 -3.11 3.82
N GLY A 125 7.06 -1.91 4.15
CA GLY A 125 8.32 -1.36 3.62
C GLY A 125 8.17 -0.49 2.37
N ALA A 126 9.30 -0.08 1.80
CA ALA A 126 9.32 0.96 0.74
C ALA A 126 8.56 0.57 -0.55
N TYR A 127 8.26 -0.72 -0.77
CA TYR A 127 7.56 -1.21 -1.95
C TYR A 127 6.07 -0.84 -1.96
N THR A 128 5.41 -0.80 -0.80
CA THR A 128 3.98 -0.45 -0.73
C THR A 128 3.74 1.02 -1.04
N VAL A 129 4.71 1.87 -0.68
CA VAL A 129 4.73 3.28 -1.05
C VAL A 129 4.68 3.45 -2.56
N ILE A 130 5.39 2.62 -3.34
CA ILE A 130 5.37 2.75 -4.81
C ILE A 130 3.96 2.52 -5.34
N ALA A 131 3.30 1.44 -4.93
CA ALA A 131 1.96 1.11 -5.41
C ALA A 131 0.98 2.26 -5.09
N PHE A 132 1.06 2.81 -3.87
CA PHE A 132 0.26 3.95 -3.47
C PHE A 132 0.55 5.22 -4.29
N LEU A 133 1.83 5.54 -4.50
CA LEU A 133 2.22 6.69 -5.29
C LEU A 133 1.83 6.53 -6.75
N GLN A 134 1.90 5.33 -7.30
CA GLN A 134 1.45 5.05 -8.66
C GLN A 134 -0.05 5.26 -8.77
N HIS A 135 -0.83 4.67 -7.86
CA HIS A 135 -2.28 4.82 -7.84
C HIS A 135 -2.68 6.29 -7.68
N ASP A 136 -2.10 7.02 -6.72
CA ASP A 136 -2.42 8.43 -6.50
C ASP A 136 -1.96 9.31 -7.68
N ALA A 137 -0.71 9.17 -8.13
CA ALA A 137 -0.13 10.06 -9.15
C ALA A 137 -0.59 9.76 -10.58
N VAL A 138 -0.95 8.51 -10.89
CA VAL A 138 -1.32 8.07 -12.24
C VAL A 138 -2.83 7.87 -12.37
N GLU A 139 -3.47 7.18 -11.43
CA GLU A 139 -4.87 6.76 -11.57
C GLU A 139 -5.86 7.77 -10.98
N VAL A 140 -5.59 8.28 -9.78
CA VAL A 140 -6.53 9.17 -9.05
C VAL A 140 -6.35 10.63 -9.47
N GLN A 141 -5.10 11.13 -9.44
CA GLN A 141 -4.83 12.56 -9.63
C GLN A 141 -4.28 12.91 -11.01
N ALA A 142 -3.81 11.91 -11.77
CA ALA A 142 -3.29 12.06 -13.13
C ALA A 142 -2.22 13.17 -13.28
N TRP A 143 -1.28 13.23 -12.34
CA TRP A 143 -0.10 14.13 -12.40
C TRP A 143 0.96 13.64 -13.38
N MET A 144 0.97 12.33 -13.67
CA MET A 144 1.89 11.73 -14.63
C MET A 144 1.30 10.48 -15.26
N THR A 145 1.81 10.12 -16.43
CA THR A 145 1.44 8.87 -17.09
C THR A 145 2.13 7.67 -16.45
N ASN A 146 1.56 6.48 -16.61
CA ASN A 146 2.19 5.23 -16.13
C ASN A 146 3.60 5.03 -16.72
N ALA A 147 3.80 5.40 -17.99
CA ALA A 147 5.12 5.34 -18.63
C ALA A 147 6.14 6.27 -17.96
N GLN A 148 5.77 7.54 -17.70
CA GLN A 148 6.63 8.49 -17.00
C GLN A 148 6.95 8.04 -15.57
N PHE A 149 5.98 7.44 -14.87
CA PHE A 149 6.19 6.89 -13.53
C PHE A 149 7.22 5.74 -13.56
N LEU A 150 7.06 4.78 -14.47
CA LEU A 150 7.97 3.65 -14.61
C LEU A 150 9.37 4.06 -15.07
N ASP A 151 9.47 5.00 -16.01
CA ASP A 151 10.76 5.54 -16.46
C ASP A 151 11.46 6.30 -15.32
N GLY A 152 10.72 7.13 -14.57
CA GLY A 152 11.23 7.80 -13.38
C GLY A 152 11.70 6.83 -12.31
N LEU A 153 10.94 5.75 -12.07
CA LEU A 153 11.31 4.71 -11.12
C LEU A 153 12.58 3.98 -11.57
N ALA A 154 12.69 3.65 -12.86
CA ALA A 154 13.89 3.04 -13.43
C ALA A 154 15.12 3.94 -13.29
N LEU A 155 14.98 5.25 -13.55
CA LEU A 155 16.04 6.23 -13.32
C LEU A 155 16.42 6.33 -11.84
N SER A 156 15.44 6.31 -10.94
CA SER A 156 15.70 6.36 -9.50
C SER A 156 16.51 5.15 -9.00
N GLY A 157 16.33 3.97 -9.61
CA GLY A 157 17.10 2.77 -9.29
C GLY A 157 18.57 2.84 -9.71
N THR A 158 18.95 3.78 -10.58
CA THR A 158 20.36 4.02 -10.94
C THR A 158 21.09 4.91 -9.92
N LEU A 159 20.33 5.69 -9.16
CA LEU A 159 20.86 6.48 -8.06
C LEU A 159 20.86 5.62 -6.79
N PRO A 160 21.95 5.60 -6.00
CA PRO A 160 21.94 4.97 -4.69
C PRO A 160 21.15 5.84 -3.70
N ALA A 161 19.83 5.90 -3.89
CA ALA A 161 18.90 6.67 -3.06
C ALA A 161 17.88 5.73 -2.40
N PRO A 162 17.45 6.02 -1.16
CA PRO A 162 16.34 5.30 -0.56
C PRO A 162 15.11 5.42 -1.44
N LEU A 163 14.44 4.29 -1.70
CA LEU A 163 13.35 4.21 -2.66
C LEU A 163 12.17 5.14 -2.33
N ILE A 164 11.97 5.45 -1.06
CA ILE A 164 10.96 6.43 -0.59
C ILE A 164 11.21 7.87 -1.09
N ILE A 165 12.45 8.22 -1.44
CA ILE A 165 12.81 9.54 -2.00
C ILE A 165 12.22 9.73 -3.40
N PHE A 166 11.81 8.66 -4.08
CA PHE A 166 11.05 8.77 -5.33
C PHE A 166 9.76 9.59 -5.15
N ALA A 167 9.18 9.62 -3.94
CA ALA A 167 8.06 10.49 -3.61
C ALA A 167 8.36 11.98 -3.83
N THR A 168 9.59 12.42 -3.55
CA THR A 168 10.03 13.79 -3.79
C THR A 168 9.99 14.12 -5.28
N PHE A 169 10.39 13.18 -6.14
CA PHE A 169 10.30 13.34 -7.60
C PHE A 169 8.84 13.39 -8.06
N VAL A 170 7.98 12.52 -7.53
CA VAL A 170 6.54 12.56 -7.83
C VAL A 170 5.93 13.91 -7.44
N GLY A 171 6.26 14.43 -6.26
CA GLY A 171 5.86 15.77 -5.83
C GLY A 171 6.41 16.89 -6.72
N PHE A 172 7.65 16.74 -7.21
CA PHE A 172 8.26 17.68 -8.14
C PHE A 172 7.52 17.74 -9.48
N VAL A 173 7.17 16.58 -10.05
CA VAL A 173 6.41 16.52 -11.30
C VAL A 173 5.00 17.11 -11.12
N ALA A 174 4.39 16.85 -9.97
CA ALA A 174 3.02 17.27 -9.68
C ALA A 174 2.88 18.78 -9.37
N GLY A 175 3.88 19.41 -8.75
CA GLY A 175 3.78 20.80 -8.26
C GLY A 175 5.10 21.59 -8.25
N GLY A 176 6.11 21.17 -9.01
CA GLY A 176 7.42 21.82 -9.07
C GLY A 176 8.21 21.73 -7.76
N GLY A 177 9.15 22.64 -7.54
CA GLY A 177 10.01 22.63 -6.35
C GLY A 177 9.23 22.70 -5.02
N LEU A 178 8.11 23.44 -4.98
CA LEU A 178 7.23 23.47 -3.81
C LEU A 178 6.49 22.15 -3.61
N GLY A 179 6.01 21.54 -4.70
CA GLY A 179 5.40 20.21 -4.64
C GLY A 179 6.35 19.14 -4.10
N ALA A 180 7.63 19.21 -4.48
CA ALA A 180 8.68 18.33 -3.96
C ALA A 180 8.85 18.48 -2.43
N LEU A 181 8.93 19.72 -1.94
CA LEU A 181 9.06 20.00 -0.50
C LEU A 181 7.83 19.54 0.28
N VAL A 182 6.62 19.82 -0.23
CA VAL A 182 5.38 19.42 0.44
C VAL A 182 5.26 17.90 0.51
N MET A 183 5.51 17.21 -0.60
CA MET A 183 5.40 15.74 -0.65
C MET A 183 6.42 15.08 0.27
N THR A 184 7.66 15.58 0.27
CA THR A 184 8.72 15.08 1.16
C THR A 184 8.39 15.33 2.62
N THR A 185 7.92 16.54 2.95
CA THR A 185 7.53 16.85 4.33
C THR A 185 6.40 15.94 4.76
N ALA A 186 5.36 15.79 3.94
CA ALA A 186 4.20 15.00 4.25
C ALA A 186 4.49 13.51 4.42
N ILE A 187 5.35 12.90 3.58
CA ILE A 187 5.65 11.47 3.67
C ILE A 187 6.48 11.12 4.91
N PHE A 188 7.38 12.01 5.33
CA PHE A 188 8.22 11.80 6.51
C PHE A 188 7.58 12.27 7.82
N LEU A 189 6.58 13.16 7.75
CA LEU A 189 5.93 13.73 8.93
C LEU A 189 5.39 12.67 9.91
N PRO A 190 4.75 11.56 9.48
CA PRO A 190 4.30 10.51 10.40
C PRO A 190 5.45 9.85 11.16
N ALA A 191 6.54 9.53 10.48
CA ALA A 191 7.69 8.86 11.09
C ALA A 191 8.36 9.76 12.15
N PHE A 192 8.58 11.03 11.83
CA PHE A 192 9.09 12.01 12.79
C PHE A 192 8.09 12.29 13.92
N GLY A 193 6.80 12.45 13.59
CA GLY A 193 5.74 12.70 14.56
C GLY A 193 5.60 11.59 15.58
N PHE A 194 5.51 10.34 15.12
CA PHE A 194 5.45 9.17 16.00
C PHE A 194 6.69 9.01 16.88
N THR A 195 7.87 9.30 16.34
CA THR A 195 9.12 9.19 17.09
C THR A 195 9.26 10.30 18.13
N LEU A 196 9.05 11.57 17.74
CA LEU A 196 9.26 12.73 18.61
C LEU A 196 8.18 12.86 19.69
N ILE A 197 6.92 12.64 19.33
CA ILE A 197 5.76 12.82 20.23
C ILE A 197 5.42 11.52 20.95
N GLY A 198 5.51 10.41 20.21
CA GLY A 198 4.98 9.11 20.62
C GLY A 198 5.98 8.19 21.29
N HIS A 199 7.26 8.55 21.46
CA HIS A 199 8.32 7.63 21.90
C HIS A 199 7.91 6.68 23.05
N HIS A 200 7.38 7.23 24.15
CA HIS A 200 6.99 6.44 25.32
C HIS A 200 5.77 5.53 25.07
N TYR A 201 4.82 5.96 24.23
CA TYR A 201 3.67 5.15 23.85
C TYR A 201 4.04 4.10 22.81
N LEU A 202 4.92 4.44 21.87
CA LEU A 202 5.40 3.56 20.81
C LEU A 202 6.23 2.42 21.41
N GLU A 203 7.08 2.71 22.39
CA GLU A 203 7.84 1.70 23.11
C GLU A 203 6.92 0.70 23.83
N LYS A 204 5.88 1.18 24.53
CA LYS A 204 4.85 0.31 25.15
C LYS A 204 4.04 -0.47 24.12
N ALA A 205 3.72 0.14 22.98
CA ALA A 205 2.96 -0.48 21.91
C ALA A 205 3.76 -1.62 21.26
N ILE A 206 5.04 -1.37 20.96
CA ILE A 206 5.98 -2.34 20.39
C ILE A 206 6.25 -3.49 21.36
N GLN A 207 6.28 -3.28 22.67
CA GLN A 207 6.47 -4.37 23.63
C GLN A 207 5.25 -5.30 23.78
N SER A 208 4.09 -4.96 23.20
CA SER A 208 2.90 -5.80 23.32
C SER A 208 2.88 -6.93 22.27
N GLU A 209 2.79 -8.17 22.74
CA GLU A 209 2.65 -9.34 21.84
C GLU A 209 1.40 -9.27 20.95
N ARG A 210 0.36 -8.58 21.42
CA ARG A 210 -0.87 -8.31 20.68
C ARG A 210 -0.62 -7.43 19.46
N LEU A 211 0.13 -6.33 19.60
CA LEU A 211 0.42 -5.46 18.47
C LEU A 211 1.30 -6.18 17.44
N HIS A 212 2.28 -6.95 17.88
CA HIS A 212 3.09 -7.77 16.97
C HIS A 212 2.21 -8.73 16.16
N ALA A 213 1.29 -9.43 16.82
CA ALA A 213 0.33 -10.30 16.12
C ALA A 213 -0.51 -9.52 15.10
N PHE A 214 -1.10 -8.40 15.50
CA PHE A 214 -1.87 -7.57 14.58
C PHE A 214 -1.04 -7.17 13.35
N LEU A 215 0.20 -6.73 13.55
CA LEU A 215 1.11 -6.32 12.47
C LEU A 215 1.54 -7.50 11.58
N ASP A 216 1.68 -8.72 12.11
CA ASP A 216 1.94 -9.91 11.31
C ASP A 216 0.79 -10.18 10.32
N GLY A 217 -0.46 -10.08 10.80
CA GLY A 217 -1.66 -10.23 9.96
C GLY A 217 -1.80 -9.12 8.90
N VAL A 218 -1.50 -7.88 9.27
CA VAL A 218 -1.43 -6.73 8.34
C VAL A 218 -0.36 -6.96 7.27
N THR A 219 0.82 -7.45 7.66
CA THR A 219 1.92 -7.72 6.72
C THR A 219 1.55 -8.86 5.77
N ALA A 220 0.86 -9.89 6.24
CA ALA A 220 0.34 -10.96 5.39
C ALA A 220 -0.65 -10.45 4.34
N ALA A 221 -1.56 -9.55 4.73
CA ALA A 221 -2.48 -8.93 3.79
C ALA A 221 -1.74 -8.12 2.73
N VAL A 222 -0.76 -7.31 3.13
CA VAL A 222 0.08 -6.53 2.21
C VAL A 222 0.78 -7.42 1.20
N VAL A 223 1.35 -8.55 1.64
CA VAL A 223 1.98 -9.51 0.72
C VAL A 223 0.96 -10.12 -0.25
N GLY A 224 -0.28 -10.35 0.19
CA GLY A 224 -1.36 -10.83 -0.68
C GLY A 224 -1.88 -9.80 -1.68
N LEU A 225 -1.73 -8.51 -1.37
CA LEU A 225 -2.21 -7.37 -2.19
C LEU A 225 -1.17 -6.88 -3.24
N MET A 226 0.03 -7.45 -3.25
CA MET A 226 1.14 -7.09 -4.17
C MET A 226 1.22 -8.11 -5.31
#